data_AF-A0A2Z6CXZ4-F1
#
_entry.id   AF-A0A2Z6CXZ4-F1
#
_cell.length_a   1.000
_cell.length_b   1.000
_cell.length_c   1.000
_cell.angle_alpha   90.00
_cell.angle_beta   90.00
_cell.angle_gamma   90.00
#
_symmetry.space_group_name_H-M   'P 1'
#
loop_
_entity.id
_entity.type
_entity.pdbx_description
1 polymer ?
#
loop_
_entity_poly.entity_id
_entity_poly.type
_entity_poly.pdbx_seq_one_letter_code
_entity_poly.pdbx_strand_id
1 'polypeptide(L)'
;MEPDSLPTEVILTHPRQSLGKVQLDWTPQPGNYLDFQGKTYAVLERRHRYQFKYGRYRLYNIALYVQFAQRPAEKTLVDGRWVVGDATCIYNAKSEIVRCAVNPHGPCQDCHYYEKV
;
A
#
# COMPACT_ATOMS: atom_id res chain seq x y z
N MET A 1 6.71 -15.73 -19.73
CA MET A 1 6.39 -14.73 -18.69
C MET A 1 7.64 -14.64 -17.82
N GLU A 2 8.43 -13.58 -17.96
CA GLU A 2 9.65 -13.33 -17.19
C GLU A 2 9.28 -12.40 -16.02
N PRO A 3 9.77 -12.65 -14.80
CA PRO A 3 8.92 -12.84 -13.61
C PRO A 3 8.56 -11.54 -12.89
N ASP A 4 7.47 -11.63 -12.13
CA ASP A 4 6.86 -10.66 -11.21
C ASP A 4 7.76 -10.16 -10.06
N SER A 5 9.08 -10.10 -10.22
CA SER A 5 10.03 -9.77 -9.14
C SER A 5 10.99 -8.64 -9.49
N LEU A 6 10.54 -7.65 -10.28
CA LEU A 6 11.34 -6.44 -10.47
C LEU A 6 11.31 -5.61 -9.17
N PRO A 7 12.47 -5.32 -8.56
CA PRO A 7 12.51 -4.55 -7.34
C PRO A 7 11.95 -3.15 -7.61
N THR A 8 10.99 -2.75 -6.80
CA THR A 8 10.29 -1.48 -6.93
C THR A 8 11.12 -0.38 -6.27
N GLU A 9 11.44 0.66 -7.03
CA GLU A 9 12.13 1.85 -6.53
C GLU A 9 11.16 2.75 -5.77
N VAL A 10 11.49 3.12 -4.54
CA VAL A 10 10.70 4.04 -3.72
C VAL A 10 11.34 5.42 -3.75
N ILE A 11 10.58 6.43 -4.18
CA ILE A 11 11.06 7.79 -4.41
C ILE A 11 10.19 8.76 -3.59
N LEU A 12 10.78 9.46 -2.64
CA LEU A 12 10.12 10.58 -1.97
C LEU A 12 9.89 11.69 -2.98
N THR A 13 8.68 12.28 -3.03
CA THR A 13 8.37 13.35 -3.99
C THR A 13 9.01 14.67 -3.62
N HIS A 14 9.01 15.03 -2.33
CA HIS A 14 9.52 16.32 -1.85
C HIS A 14 10.26 16.18 -0.50
N PRO A 15 11.56 16.50 -0.44
CA PRO A 15 12.45 16.70 -1.59
C PRO A 15 12.56 15.41 -2.42
N ARG A 16 12.77 15.55 -3.74
CA ARG A 16 12.85 14.38 -4.62
C ARG A 16 14.08 13.55 -4.29
N GLN A 17 13.89 12.38 -3.69
CA GLN A 17 14.98 11.53 -3.22
C GLN A 17 14.63 10.06 -3.40
N SER A 18 15.55 9.27 -3.97
CA SER A 18 15.41 7.81 -3.99
C SER A 18 15.68 7.29 -2.57
N LEU A 19 14.69 6.63 -1.98
CA LEU A 19 14.78 6.02 -0.65
C LEU A 19 15.40 4.62 -0.71
N GLY A 20 15.29 3.96 -1.87
CA GLY A 20 15.87 2.65 -2.13
C GLY A 20 14.99 1.78 -3.01
N LYS A 21 15.29 0.48 -3.01
CA LYS A 21 14.50 -0.53 -3.74
C LYS A 21 13.97 -1.58 -2.78
N VAL A 22 12.74 -2.01 -3.00
CA VAL A 22 12.06 -3.03 -2.19
C VAL A 22 11.37 -4.04 -3.10
N GLN A 23 11.43 -5.32 -2.74
CA GLN A 23 10.59 -6.33 -3.36
C GLN A 23 9.25 -6.34 -2.64
N LEU A 24 8.17 -6.14 -3.40
CA LEU A 24 6.81 -6.14 -2.87
C LEU A 24 6.11 -7.39 -3.38
N ASP A 25 5.42 -8.06 -2.47
CA ASP A 25 4.52 -9.19 -2.71
C ASP A 25 3.11 -8.74 -3.16
N TRP A 26 2.90 -7.43 -3.26
CA TRP A 26 1.64 -6.81 -3.69
C TRP A 26 1.91 -5.63 -4.64
N THR A 27 0.86 -5.16 -5.32
CA THR A 27 0.92 -4.10 -6.33
C THR A 27 0.33 -2.79 -5.79
N PRO A 28 1.12 -1.95 -5.10
CA PRO A 28 0.61 -0.71 -4.49
C PRO A 28 0.01 0.24 -5.53
N GLN A 29 -1.20 0.71 -5.26
CA GLN A 29 -1.88 1.72 -6.07
C GLN A 29 -1.78 3.09 -5.40
N PRO A 30 -1.96 4.19 -6.16
CA PRO A 30 -2.16 5.51 -5.57
C PRO A 30 -3.26 5.48 -4.49
N GLY A 31 -2.99 6.09 -3.34
CA GLY A 31 -3.86 6.05 -2.16
C GLY A 31 -3.52 4.94 -1.16
N ASN A 32 -2.73 3.95 -1.57
CA ASN A 32 -2.25 2.92 -0.66
C ASN A 32 -1.07 3.44 0.17
N TYR A 33 -0.78 2.75 1.27
CA TYR A 33 0.31 3.09 2.17
C TYR A 33 1.40 2.02 2.07
N LEU A 34 2.65 2.46 2.18
CA LEU A 34 3.83 1.61 2.11
C LEU A 34 4.68 1.88 3.35
N ASP A 35 4.99 0.82 4.09
CA ASP A 35 6.01 0.87 5.13
C ASP A 35 7.38 0.57 4.52
N PHE A 36 8.32 1.50 4.71
CA PHE A 36 9.67 1.37 4.22
C PHE A 36 10.64 1.92 5.26
N GLN A 37 11.61 1.09 5.70
CA GLN A 37 12.61 1.45 6.72
C GLN A 37 12.00 1.99 8.04
N GLY A 38 10.88 1.42 8.48
CA GLY A 38 10.21 1.82 9.73
C GLY A 38 9.42 3.13 9.64
N LYS A 39 9.26 3.71 8.45
CA LYS A 39 8.42 4.88 8.19
C LYS A 39 7.29 4.53 7.24
N THR A 40 6.13 5.13 7.47
CA THR A 40 4.95 4.97 6.62
C THR A 40 4.89 6.09 5.58
N TYR A 41 4.62 5.71 4.34
CA TYR A 41 4.49 6.62 3.21
C TYR A 41 3.17 6.39 2.48
N ALA A 42 2.53 7.47 2.05
CA ALA A 42 1.40 7.38 1.13
C ALA A 42 1.92 7.32 -0.31
N VAL A 43 1.43 6.35 -1.07
CA VAL A 43 1.74 6.19 -2.50
C VAL A 43 0.90 7.19 -3.29
N LEU A 44 1.57 8.05 -4.04
CA LEU A 44 0.93 9.09 -4.87
C LEU A 44 0.86 8.71 -6.33
N GLU A 45 1.93 8.09 -6.83
CA GLU A 45 2.02 7.66 -8.23
C GLU A 45 2.78 6.34 -8.30
N ARG A 46 2.32 5.44 -9.16
CA ARG A 46 3.05 4.25 -9.58
C ARG A 46 3.39 4.35 -11.05
N ARG A 47 4.68 4.37 -11.37
CA ARG A 47 5.18 4.55 -12.73
C ARG A 47 5.94 3.33 -13.22
N HIS A 48 5.44 2.72 -14.29
CA HIS A 48 6.20 1.74 -15.05
C HIS A 48 7.27 2.42 -15.89
N ARG A 49 8.49 1.88 -15.87
CA ARG A 49 9.58 2.29 -16.76
C ARG A 49 9.92 1.14 -17.68
N TYR A 50 9.67 1.33 -18.97
CA TYR A 50 9.98 0.37 -20.02
C TYR A 50 11.27 0.75 -20.73
N GLN A 51 12.02 -0.25 -21.17
CA GLN A 51 13.21 -0.07 -21.98
C GLN A 51 13.10 -0.93 -23.24
N PHE A 52 13.50 -0.38 -24.39
CA PHE A 52 13.57 -1.14 -25.63
C PHE A 52 14.80 -2.05 -25.60
N LYS A 53 14.58 -3.38 -25.62
CA LYS A 53 15.63 -4.41 -25.65
C LYS A 53 15.21 -5.58 -26.53
N TYR A 54 16.10 -6.03 -27.41
CA TYR A 54 15.88 -7.18 -28.28
C TYR A 54 14.61 -7.04 -29.14
N GLY A 55 14.42 -5.88 -29.78
CA GLY A 55 13.28 -5.65 -30.68
C GLY A 55 11.93 -5.44 -30.00
N ARG A 56 11.86 -5.37 -28.66
CA ARG A 56 10.61 -5.11 -27.93
C ARG A 56 10.81 -4.23 -26.71
N TYR A 57 9.77 -3.50 -26.29
CA TYR A 57 9.74 -2.84 -24.99
C TYR A 57 9.55 -3.87 -23.88
N ARG A 58 10.39 -3.83 -22.87
CA ARG A 58 10.28 -4.67 -21.66
C ARG A 58 10.21 -3.79 -20.43
N LEU A 59 9.40 -4.21 -19.45
CA LEU A 59 9.37 -3.55 -18.16
C LEU A 59 10.75 -3.72 -17.52
N TYR A 60 11.38 -2.61 -17.16
CA TYR A 60 12.73 -2.58 -16.61
C TYR A 60 12.73 -2.19 -15.13
N ASN A 61 11.80 -1.32 -14.73
CA ASN A 61 11.68 -0.85 -13.36
C ASN A 61 10.25 -0.38 -13.07
N ILE A 62 9.84 -0.45 -11.82
CA ILE A 62 8.62 0.17 -11.30
C ILE A 62 9.07 1.20 -10.27
N ALA A 63 8.64 2.45 -10.41
CA ALA A 63 8.91 3.50 -9.44
C ALA A 63 7.63 3.89 -8.72
N LEU A 64 7.68 3.93 -7.38
CA LEU A 64 6.64 4.50 -6.53
C LEU A 64 7.08 5.87 -6.08
N TYR A 65 6.28 6.88 -6.41
CA TYR A 65 6.42 8.20 -5.85
C TYR A 65 5.56 8.28 -4.61
N VAL A 66 6.20 8.57 -3.49
CA VAL A 66 5.58 8.52 -2.19
C VAL A 66 5.79 9.84 -1.45
N GLN A 67 4.92 10.11 -0.48
CA GLN A 67 5.07 11.19 0.48
C GLN A 67 5.04 10.63 1.88
N PHE A 68 5.72 11.29 2.82
CA PHE A 68 5.58 10.93 4.22
C PHE A 68 4.12 11.08 4.65
N ALA A 69 3.59 10.08 5.35
CA ALA A 69 2.23 10.12 5.85
C ALA A 69 2.21 9.60 7.28
N GLN A 70 1.43 10.26 8.14
CA GLN A 70 1.11 9.67 9.44
C GLN A 70 0.25 8.43 9.22
N ARG A 71 0.53 7.39 9.99
CA ARG A 71 -0.25 6.15 9.99
C ARG A 71 -1.72 6.52 10.23
N PRO A 72 -2.65 6.16 9.32
CA PRO A 72 -4.06 6.44 9.55
C PRO A 72 -4.50 5.76 10.86
N ALA A 73 -5.13 6.52 11.75
CA ALA A 73 -5.49 6.05 13.10
C ALA A 73 -6.38 4.80 13.10
N GLU A 74 -7.03 4.50 11.97
CA GLU A 74 -7.95 3.38 11.81
C GLU A 74 -7.60 2.51 10.60
N LYS A 75 -6.31 2.18 10.43
CA LYS A 75 -5.91 1.12 9.50
C LYS A 75 -5.07 0.07 10.20
N THR A 76 -5.36 -1.19 9.88
CA THR A 76 -4.60 -2.35 10.35
C THR A 76 -3.80 -2.94 9.20
N LEU A 77 -2.56 -3.33 9.46
CA LEU A 77 -1.73 -4.01 8.47
C LEU A 77 -2.04 -5.51 8.53
N VAL A 78 -2.53 -6.07 7.43
CA VAL A 78 -2.88 -7.49 7.27
C VAL A 78 -2.24 -7.98 5.99
N ASP A 79 -1.39 -9.01 6.09
CA ASP A 79 -0.71 -9.63 4.93
C ASP A 79 -0.06 -8.61 3.99
N GLY A 80 0.64 -7.62 4.57
CA GLY A 80 1.33 -6.55 3.82
C GLY A 80 0.41 -5.46 3.24
N ARG A 81 -0.91 -5.53 3.48
CA ARG A 81 -1.90 -4.57 2.98
C ARG A 81 -2.56 -3.80 4.12
N TRP A 82 -2.87 -2.53 3.87
CA TRP A 82 -3.53 -1.66 4.84
C TRP A 82 -5.04 -1.72 4.68
N VAL A 83 -5.71 -2.39 5.60
CA VAL A 83 -7.18 -2.47 5.64
C VAL A 83 -7.76 -1.40 6.53
N VAL A 84 -8.97 -0.94 6.21
CA VAL A 84 -9.70 0.06 7.02
C VAL A 84 -10.29 -0.61 8.26
N GLY A 85 -10.14 0.04 9.40
CA GLY A 85 -10.58 -0.42 10.71
C GLY A 85 -9.63 -1.40 11.38
N ASP A 86 -10.11 -1.96 12.48
CA ASP A 86 -9.44 -2.98 13.26
C ASP A 86 -9.67 -4.37 12.63
N ALA A 87 -8.58 -5.01 12.18
CA ALA A 87 -8.64 -6.32 11.55
C ALA A 87 -8.86 -7.48 12.53
N THR A 88 -8.83 -7.20 13.84
CA THR A 88 -9.21 -8.18 14.87
C THR A 88 -10.72 -8.31 15.03
N CYS A 89 -11.52 -7.45 14.37
CA CYS A 89 -12.98 -7.56 14.35
C CYS A 89 -13.46 -8.61 13.34
N ILE A 90 -14.39 -9.49 13.74
CA ILE A 90 -14.94 -10.55 12.86
C ILE A 90 -15.67 -9.96 11.63
N TYR A 91 -16.22 -8.76 11.75
CA TYR A 91 -16.96 -8.09 10.69
C TYR A 91 -16.06 -7.26 9.77
N ASN A 92 -14.76 -7.15 10.07
CA ASN A 92 -13.85 -6.38 9.23
C ASN A 92 -13.82 -6.98 7.81
N ALA A 93 -14.06 -6.13 6.81
CA ALA A 93 -14.13 -6.54 5.42
C ALA A 93 -12.75 -6.86 4.81
N LYS A 94 -11.66 -6.69 5.58
CA LYS A 94 -10.26 -6.79 5.15
C LYS A 94 -10.00 -6.02 3.85
N SER A 95 -10.62 -4.85 3.73
CA SER A 95 -10.63 -4.02 2.51
C SER A 95 -9.89 -2.70 2.73
N GLU A 96 -9.23 -2.21 1.68
CA GLU A 96 -8.51 -0.93 1.69
C GLU A 96 -9.45 0.29 1.67
N ILE A 97 -10.73 0.08 1.38
CA ILE A 97 -11.74 1.13 1.14
C ILE A 97 -12.92 1.02 2.10
N VAL A 98 -13.34 -0.21 2.45
CA VAL A 98 -14.53 -0.44 3.27
C VAL A 98 -14.14 -1.09 4.60
N ARG A 99 -14.67 -0.57 5.70
CA ARG A 99 -14.41 -1.08 7.05
C ARG A 99 -15.13 -2.40 7.32
N CYS A 100 -16.45 -2.39 7.26
CA CYS A 100 -17.34 -3.53 7.44
C CYS A 100 -18.72 -3.21 6.86
N ALA A 101 -19.56 -4.24 6.69
CA ALA A 101 -20.93 -4.05 6.17
C ALA A 101 -21.86 -3.36 7.18
N VAL A 102 -21.67 -3.64 8.48
CA VAL A 102 -22.59 -3.21 9.56
C VAL A 102 -22.31 -1.79 10.08
N ASN A 103 -21.08 -1.30 9.94
CA ASN A 103 -20.69 0.06 10.35
C ASN A 103 -19.63 0.63 9.39
N PRO A 104 -19.98 0.93 8.13
CA PRO A 104 -19.02 1.34 7.10
C PRO A 104 -18.37 2.71 7.38
N HIS A 105 -19.05 3.60 8.11
CA HIS A 105 -18.60 4.99 8.33
C HIS A 105 -18.13 5.28 9.76
N GLY A 106 -18.50 4.49 10.76
CA GLY A 106 -18.15 4.73 12.16
C GLY A 106 -16.83 4.10 12.58
N PRO A 107 -16.19 4.62 13.64
CA PRO A 107 -14.95 4.06 14.17
C PRO A 107 -15.15 2.69 14.84
N CYS A 108 -14.06 1.94 15.04
CA CYS A 108 -14.12 0.65 15.75
C CYS A 108 -14.19 0.80 17.27
N GLN A 109 -13.61 1.87 17.84
CA GLN A 109 -13.40 2.04 19.29
C GLN A 109 -14.70 2.03 20.12
N ASP A 110 -15.80 2.54 19.56
CA ASP A 110 -17.11 2.63 20.23
C ASP A 110 -18.21 1.89 19.45
N CYS A 111 -17.83 0.91 18.63
CA CYS A 111 -18.79 0.21 17.78
C CYS A 111 -19.53 -0.88 18.57
N HIS A 112 -20.86 -0.76 18.69
CA HIS A 112 -21.72 -1.78 19.33
C HIS A 112 -21.69 -3.16 18.65
N TYR A 113 -21.28 -3.22 17.38
CA TYR A 113 -21.15 -4.46 16.61
C TYR A 113 -19.75 -5.08 16.70
N TYR A 114 -18.81 -4.46 17.41
CA TYR A 114 -17.44 -4.98 17.46
C TYR A 114 -17.40 -6.33 18.20
N GLU A 115 -16.83 -7.33 17.54
CA GLU A 115 -16.57 -8.65 18.13
C GLU A 115 -15.19 -9.14 17.69
N LYS A 116 -14.38 -9.61 18.64
CA LYS A 116 -12.98 -9.95 18.44
C LYS A 116 -12.82 -11.40 17.97
N VAL A 117 -11.98 -11.63 16.96
CA VAL A 117 -11.54 -12.95 16.46
C VAL A 117 -10.57 -13.61 17.44
#